data_AF-A0A850X7L0-F1
#
_entry.id   AF-A0A850X7L0-F1
#
_cell.length_a   1.000
_cell.length_b   1.000
_cell.length_c   1.000
_cell.angle_alpha   90.00
_cell.angle_beta   90.00
_cell.angle_gamma   90.00
#
_symmetry.space_group_name_H-M   'P 1'
#
loop_
_entity.id
_entity.type
_entity.pdbx_description
1 polymer ?
#
loop_
_entity_poly.entity_id
_entity_poly.type
_entity_poly.pdbx_seq_one_letter_code
_entity_poly.pdbx_strand_id
1 'polypeptide(L)'
;RYGDMRAAIGASIRDMWYILGPRKIEFIPGMVGPILEMTLVPELELRKSTIPIFFDMMLCEYQLTRSFSRFEDEILRKLDSEVEGGRGDEQYKQLFESILLSCCRRHPELAEPGESFVALVTGLLERLLDYRAVMNDENKTYSMSCTVNLL
;
A
#
# COMPACT_ATOMS: atom_id res chain seq x y z
N ARG A 1 -28.16 14.12 2.09
CA ARG A 1 -26.75 13.96 2.53
C ARG A 1 -26.30 12.58 2.06
N TYR A 2 -25.53 12.50 0.98
CA TYR A 2 -24.95 11.23 0.55
C TYR A 2 -23.86 10.84 1.56
N GLY A 3 -23.89 9.60 2.06
CA GLY A 3 -22.86 9.06 2.95
C GLY A 3 -21.50 9.00 2.26
N ASP A 4 -20.44 8.70 3.00
CA ASP A 4 -19.10 8.56 2.43
C ASP A 4 -19.11 7.48 1.32
N MET A 5 -19.00 7.91 0.07
CA MET A 5 -19.04 7.02 -1.08
C MET A 5 -17.77 6.18 -1.18
N ARG A 6 -16.66 6.60 -0.56
CA ARG A 6 -15.37 5.90 -0.63
C ARG A 6 -15.46 4.53 0.04
N ALA A 7 -16.07 4.46 1.22
CA ALA A 7 -16.35 3.21 1.90
C ALA A 7 -17.23 2.27 1.06
N ALA A 8 -18.28 2.80 0.41
CA ALA A 8 -19.19 1.99 -0.41
C ALA A 8 -18.53 1.47 -1.69
N ILE A 9 -17.75 2.31 -2.37
CA ILE A 9 -16.98 1.94 -3.56
C ILE A 9 -15.88 0.94 -3.19
N GLY A 10 -15.17 1.17 -2.10
CA GLY A 10 -14.12 0.27 -1.60
C GLY A 10 -14.66 -1.11 -1.23
N ALA A 11 -15.82 -1.16 -0.55
CA ALA A 11 -16.51 -2.41 -0.28
C ALA A 11 -16.90 -3.13 -1.58
N SER A 12 -17.44 -2.41 -2.56
CA SER A 12 -17.82 -3.00 -3.85
C SER A 12 -16.62 -3.57 -4.61
N ILE A 13 -15.47 -2.86 -4.63
CA ILE A 13 -14.25 -3.32 -5.29
C ILE A 13 -13.66 -4.54 -4.59
N ARG A 14 -13.66 -4.54 -3.25
CA ARG A 14 -13.26 -5.71 -2.45
C ARG A 14 -14.15 -6.92 -2.79
N ASP A 15 -15.46 -6.73 -2.81
CA ASP A 15 -16.40 -7.83 -3.07
C ASP A 15 -16.22 -8.36 -4.51
N MET A 16 -16.04 -7.47 -5.50
CA MET A 16 -15.69 -7.85 -6.87
C MET A 16 -14.39 -8.65 -6.95
N TRP A 17 -13.34 -8.23 -6.22
CA TRP A 17 -12.07 -8.96 -6.17
C TRP A 17 -12.26 -10.41 -5.70
N TYR A 18 -13.04 -10.62 -4.63
CA TYR A 18 -13.30 -11.98 -4.12
C TYR A 18 -14.19 -12.82 -5.06
N ILE A 19 -15.04 -12.19 -5.88
CA ILE A 19 -15.86 -12.88 -6.89
C ILE A 19 -15.03 -13.44 -8.06
N LEU A 20 -13.85 -12.87 -8.36
CA LEU A 20 -13.02 -13.32 -9.48
C LEU A 20 -12.55 -14.78 -9.37
N GLY A 21 -12.51 -15.34 -8.15
CA GLY A 21 -12.16 -16.74 -7.92
C GLY A 21 -10.78 -17.10 -8.50
N PRO A 22 -10.64 -18.20 -9.25
CA PRO A 22 -9.37 -18.63 -9.83
C PRO A 22 -8.76 -17.63 -10.84
N ARG A 23 -9.57 -16.73 -11.42
CA ARG A 23 -9.11 -15.77 -12.44
C ARG A 23 -8.33 -14.59 -11.85
N LYS A 24 -8.27 -14.44 -10.53
CA LYS A 24 -7.51 -13.37 -9.85
C LYS A 24 -6.09 -13.19 -10.41
N ILE A 25 -5.41 -14.30 -10.70
CA ILE A 25 -4.02 -14.31 -11.21
C ILE A 25 -3.82 -13.51 -12.51
N GLU A 26 -4.84 -13.46 -13.37
CA GLU A 26 -4.79 -12.69 -14.63
C GLU A 26 -4.88 -11.18 -14.36
N PHE A 27 -5.56 -10.81 -13.27
CA PHE A 27 -5.81 -9.42 -12.90
C PHE A 27 -4.77 -8.83 -11.97
N ILE A 28 -3.97 -9.64 -11.25
CA ILE A 28 -2.98 -9.15 -10.26
C ILE A 28 -2.15 -7.97 -10.82
N PRO A 29 -1.44 -8.07 -11.97
CA PRO A 29 -0.60 -6.96 -12.43
C PRO A 29 -1.37 -5.67 -12.70
N GLY A 30 -2.62 -5.78 -13.16
CA GLY A 30 -3.46 -4.62 -13.44
C GLY A 30 -4.17 -4.05 -12.21
N MET A 31 -4.36 -4.85 -11.16
CA MET A 31 -5.14 -4.49 -9.98
C MET A 31 -4.30 -3.99 -8.81
N VAL A 32 -3.00 -4.26 -8.78
CA VAL A 32 -2.11 -3.77 -7.69
C VAL A 32 -2.17 -2.24 -7.56
N GLY A 33 -2.03 -1.51 -8.67
CA GLY A 33 -2.09 -0.03 -8.66
C GLY A 33 -3.43 0.52 -8.15
N PRO A 34 -4.57 0.16 -8.74
CA PRO A 34 -5.88 0.63 -8.28
C PRO A 34 -6.19 0.29 -6.81
N ILE A 35 -5.80 -0.90 -6.33
CA ILE A 35 -5.97 -1.27 -4.92
C ILE A 35 -5.04 -0.44 -4.03
N LEU A 36 -3.79 -0.21 -4.45
CA LEU A 36 -2.85 0.64 -3.73
C LEU A 36 -3.34 2.09 -3.59
N GLU A 37 -3.84 2.70 -4.67
CA GLU A 37 -4.40 4.05 -4.62
C GLU A 37 -5.52 4.15 -3.59
N MET A 38 -6.36 3.11 -3.50
CA MET A 38 -7.44 3.03 -2.53
C MET A 38 -6.94 2.86 -1.10
N THR A 39 -5.90 2.05 -0.89
CA THR A 39 -5.32 1.84 0.45
C THR A 39 -4.57 3.08 0.94
N LEU A 40 -4.14 3.97 0.05
CA LEU A 40 -3.46 5.21 0.42
C LEU A 40 -4.43 6.33 0.86
N VAL A 41 -5.73 6.23 0.57
CA VAL A 41 -6.74 7.16 1.06
C VAL A 41 -6.73 7.20 2.60
N PRO A 42 -6.68 8.39 3.25
CA PRO A 42 -6.61 8.53 4.70
C PRO A 42 -7.95 8.29 5.39
N GLU A 43 -8.52 7.10 5.16
CA GLU A 43 -9.77 6.63 5.74
C GLU A 43 -9.55 5.25 6.35
N LEU A 44 -9.59 5.19 7.69
CA LEU A 44 -9.16 4.03 8.47
C LEU A 44 -9.89 2.75 8.10
N GLU A 45 -11.22 2.81 8.01
CA GLU A 45 -12.04 1.63 7.73
C GLU A 45 -11.84 1.14 6.30
N LEU A 46 -11.65 2.06 5.35
CA LEU A 46 -11.28 1.72 3.98
C LEU A 46 -9.95 0.97 3.96
N ARG A 47 -8.89 1.51 4.57
CA ARG A 47 -7.56 0.88 4.68
C ARG A 47 -7.64 -0.54 5.24
N LYS A 48 -8.31 -0.71 6.39
CA LYS A 48 -8.47 -2.01 7.03
C LYS A 48 -9.20 -3.03 6.15
N SER A 49 -10.14 -2.56 5.33
CA SER A 49 -10.92 -3.42 4.44
C SER A 49 -10.19 -3.80 3.15
N THR A 50 -9.23 -2.98 2.70
CA THR A 50 -8.57 -3.13 1.39
C THR A 50 -7.16 -3.69 1.50
N ILE A 51 -6.40 -3.38 2.55
CA ILE A 51 -5.05 -3.93 2.76
C ILE A 51 -5.01 -5.48 2.72
N PRO A 52 -5.99 -6.22 3.30
CA PRO A 52 -6.02 -7.68 3.19
C PRO A 52 -6.09 -8.23 1.76
N ILE A 53 -6.50 -7.42 0.78
CA ILE A 53 -6.50 -7.82 -0.64
C ILE A 53 -5.08 -8.11 -1.13
N PHE A 54 -4.07 -7.37 -0.64
CA PHE A 54 -2.67 -7.63 -0.98
C PHE A 54 -2.21 -9.01 -0.53
N PHE A 55 -2.60 -9.43 0.68
CA PHE A 55 -2.33 -10.79 1.13
C PHE A 55 -3.00 -11.84 0.23
N ASP A 56 -4.25 -11.59 -0.19
CA ASP A 56 -4.96 -12.50 -1.10
C ASP A 56 -4.30 -12.56 -2.49
N MET A 57 -3.75 -11.45 -3.00
CA MET A 57 -2.94 -11.43 -4.22
C MET A 57 -1.68 -12.29 -4.07
N MET A 58 -0.93 -12.12 -2.97
CA MET A 58 0.24 -12.95 -2.66
C MET A 58 -0.11 -14.43 -2.60
N LEU A 59 -1.17 -14.77 -1.86
CA LEU A 59 -1.62 -16.15 -1.70
C LEU A 59 -2.08 -16.77 -3.03
N CYS A 60 -2.82 -16.02 -3.83
CA CYS A 60 -3.28 -16.48 -5.14
C CYS A 60 -2.11 -16.80 -6.08
N GLU A 61 -1.11 -15.93 -6.15
CA GLU A 61 0.07 -16.15 -6.99
C GLU A 61 0.95 -17.29 -6.47
N TYR A 62 1.15 -17.35 -5.14
CA TYR A 62 1.96 -18.37 -4.49
C TYR A 62 1.40 -19.77 -4.67
N GLN A 63 0.08 -19.93 -4.59
CA GLN A 63 -0.59 -21.23 -4.80
C GLN A 63 -0.36 -21.79 -6.20
N LEU A 64 -0.13 -20.92 -7.21
CA LEU A 64 0.05 -21.33 -8.60
C LEU A 64 1.53 -21.48 -8.99
N THR A 65 2.39 -20.60 -8.48
CA THR A 65 3.78 -20.46 -8.97
C THR A 65 4.84 -20.77 -7.92
N ARG A 66 4.43 -20.95 -6.65
CA ARG A 66 5.33 -21.03 -5.47
C ARG A 66 6.19 -19.78 -5.26
N SER A 67 5.74 -18.66 -5.80
CA SER A 67 6.32 -17.31 -5.70
C SER A 67 5.18 -16.28 -5.75
N PHE A 68 5.43 -15.04 -5.32
CA PHE A 68 4.55 -13.91 -5.59
C PHE A 68 5.31 -12.74 -6.23
N SER A 69 6.36 -13.05 -6.99
CA SER A 69 7.27 -12.05 -7.59
C SER A 69 6.57 -11.04 -8.47
N ARG A 70 5.51 -11.41 -9.22
CA ARG A 70 4.79 -10.45 -10.07
C ARG A 70 4.03 -9.44 -9.23
N PHE A 71 3.37 -9.89 -8.16
CA PHE A 71 2.74 -9.02 -7.18
C PHE A 71 3.78 -8.11 -6.49
N GLU A 72 4.89 -8.69 -6.02
CA GLU A 72 5.97 -7.98 -5.32
C GLU A 72 6.60 -6.88 -6.18
N ASP A 73 6.98 -7.19 -7.41
CA ASP A 73 7.58 -6.22 -8.33
C ASP A 73 6.62 -5.07 -8.65
N GLU A 74 5.33 -5.38 -8.83
CA GLU A 74 4.33 -4.37 -9.17
C GLU A 74 4.04 -3.46 -7.98
N ILE A 75 3.90 -4.02 -6.76
CA ILE A 75 3.58 -3.20 -5.59
C ILE A 75 4.76 -2.29 -5.20
N LEU A 76 5.99 -2.78 -5.27
CA LEU A 76 7.18 -1.95 -5.02
C LEU A 76 7.26 -0.79 -6.01
N ARG A 77 7.15 -1.07 -7.31
CA ARG A 77 7.18 -0.05 -8.37
C ARG A 77 6.09 1.00 -8.21
N LYS A 78 4.87 0.59 -7.86
CA LYS A 78 3.75 1.51 -7.70
C LYS A 78 3.87 2.31 -6.40
N LEU A 79 4.36 1.70 -5.33
CA LEU A 79 4.51 2.36 -4.05
C LEU A 79 5.50 3.52 -4.10
N ASP A 80 6.64 3.32 -4.75
CA ASP A 80 7.62 4.39 -4.98
C ASP A 80 6.96 5.59 -5.65
N SER A 81 6.30 5.37 -6.79
CA SER A 81 5.62 6.42 -7.55
C SER A 81 4.53 7.15 -6.76
N GLU A 82 3.78 6.41 -5.94
CA GLU A 82 2.65 6.97 -5.19
C GLU A 82 3.10 7.80 -3.98
N VAL A 83 4.15 7.37 -3.28
CA VAL A 83 4.71 8.11 -2.14
C VAL A 83 5.50 9.33 -2.59
N GLU A 84 6.25 9.24 -3.69
CA GLU A 84 6.85 10.41 -4.36
C GLU A 84 5.78 11.41 -4.81
N GLY A 85 4.61 10.93 -5.23
CA GLY A 85 3.42 11.73 -5.52
C GLY A 85 2.75 12.37 -4.29
N GLY A 86 3.34 12.24 -3.09
CA GLY A 86 2.88 12.84 -1.86
C GLY A 86 1.80 12.04 -1.11
N ARG A 87 1.49 10.81 -1.53
CA ARG A 87 0.53 9.93 -0.83
C ARG A 87 1.22 9.11 0.26
N GLY A 88 0.43 8.43 1.09
CA GLY A 88 0.93 7.62 2.19
C GLY A 88 1.31 8.43 3.45
N ASP A 89 1.17 7.78 4.60
CA ASP A 89 1.46 8.35 5.91
C ASP A 89 1.90 7.25 6.90
N GLU A 90 2.31 7.66 8.10
CA GLU A 90 2.78 6.75 9.14
C GLU A 90 1.68 5.77 9.58
N GLN A 91 0.41 6.20 9.59
CA GLN A 91 -0.71 5.31 9.91
C GLN A 91 -0.87 4.21 8.85
N TYR A 92 -0.72 4.54 7.57
CA TYR A 92 -0.76 3.57 6.49
C TYR A 92 0.36 2.54 6.64
N LYS A 93 1.60 2.97 6.92
CA LYS A 93 2.74 2.07 7.17
C LYS A 93 2.43 1.06 8.29
N GLN A 94 1.94 1.56 9.43
CA GLN A 94 1.60 0.72 10.59
C GLN A 94 0.44 -0.25 10.31
N LEU A 95 -0.59 0.19 9.57
CA LEU A 95 -1.71 -0.66 9.17
C LEU A 95 -1.26 -1.73 8.17
N PHE A 96 -0.45 -1.36 7.17
CA PHE A 96 0.10 -2.28 6.19
C PHE A 96 0.90 -3.38 6.87
N GLU A 97 1.83 -2.98 7.75
CA GLU A 97 2.65 -3.89 8.53
C GLU A 97 1.79 -4.84 9.38
N SER A 98 0.97 -4.29 10.27
CA SER A 98 0.23 -5.08 11.27
C SER A 98 -0.77 -6.05 10.63
N ILE A 99 -1.50 -5.62 9.60
CA ILE A 99 -2.51 -6.45 8.93
C ILE A 99 -1.83 -7.58 8.16
N LEU A 100 -0.82 -7.27 7.33
CA LEU A 100 -0.18 -8.29 6.50
C LEU A 100 0.65 -9.28 7.32
N LEU A 101 1.36 -8.84 8.37
CA LEU A 101 2.03 -9.76 9.31
C LEU A 101 1.02 -10.70 9.97
N SER A 102 -0.13 -10.17 10.41
CA SER A 102 -1.19 -10.99 11.00
C SER A 102 -1.71 -12.04 10.02
N CYS A 103 -1.91 -11.67 8.75
CA CYS A 103 -2.31 -12.60 7.70
C CYS A 103 -1.23 -13.65 7.40
N CYS A 104 0.02 -13.25 7.17
CA CYS A 104 1.11 -14.16 6.82
C CYS A 104 1.37 -15.20 7.92
N ARG A 105 1.37 -14.79 9.20
CA ARG A 105 1.56 -15.69 10.34
C ARG A 105 0.48 -16.75 10.49
N ARG A 106 -0.71 -16.50 9.97
CA ARG A 106 -1.83 -17.46 9.96
C ARG A 106 -1.73 -18.47 8.82
N HIS A 107 -0.82 -18.28 7.87
CA HIS A 107 -0.66 -19.11 6.68
C HIS A 107 0.77 -19.69 6.63
N PRO A 108 0.96 -20.96 7.03
CA PRO A 108 2.30 -21.55 7.17
C PRO A 108 3.20 -21.46 5.94
N GLU A 109 2.63 -21.62 4.74
CA GLU A 109 3.37 -21.55 3.48
C GLU A 109 3.86 -20.13 3.13
N LEU A 110 3.19 -19.10 3.65
CA LEU A 110 3.50 -17.70 3.40
C LEU A 110 4.12 -16.99 4.61
N ALA A 111 4.32 -17.67 5.73
CA ALA A 111 4.83 -17.05 6.95
C ALA A 111 6.21 -16.41 6.69
N GLU A 112 7.24 -17.20 6.35
CA GLU A 112 8.58 -16.67 6.10
C GLU A 112 8.69 -15.72 4.89
N PRO A 113 8.21 -16.08 3.68
CA PRO A 113 8.35 -15.18 2.53
C PRO A 113 7.47 -13.93 2.69
N GLY A 114 6.31 -14.06 3.32
CA GLY A 114 5.42 -12.93 3.61
C GLY A 114 5.97 -11.98 4.67
N GLU A 115 6.57 -12.49 5.75
CA GLU A 115 7.27 -11.65 6.74
C GLU A 115 8.44 -10.89 6.12
N SER A 116 9.24 -11.56 5.28
CA SER A 116 10.34 -10.92 4.54
C SER A 116 9.83 -9.81 3.62
N PHE A 117 8.75 -10.06 2.89
CA PHE A 117 8.10 -9.07 2.03
C PHE A 117 7.55 -7.88 2.83
N VAL A 118 6.86 -8.13 3.95
CA VAL A 118 6.33 -7.05 4.79
C VAL A 118 7.46 -6.17 5.30
N ALA A 119 8.56 -6.76 5.79
CA ALA A 119 9.73 -6.01 6.24
C ALA A 119 10.38 -5.17 5.12
N LEU A 120 10.42 -5.70 3.89
CA LEU A 120 10.92 -4.97 2.73
C LEU A 120 10.07 -3.73 2.44
N VAL A 121 8.75 -3.90 2.34
CA VAL A 121 7.83 -2.81 1.98
C VAL A 121 7.73 -1.76 3.10
N THR A 122 7.73 -2.17 4.36
CA THR A 122 7.70 -1.21 5.48
C THR A 122 8.99 -0.42 5.58
N GLY A 123 10.15 -1.06 5.36
CA GLY A 123 11.43 -0.37 5.29
C GLY A 123 11.54 0.59 4.11
N LEU A 124 10.92 0.27 2.97
CA LEU A 124 10.80 1.19 1.84
C LEU A 124 9.91 2.40 2.20
N LEU A 125 8.73 2.15 2.75
CA LEU A 125 7.80 3.20 3.20
C LEU A 125 8.46 4.16 4.19
N GLU A 126 9.17 3.63 5.18
CA GLU A 126 9.88 4.44 6.17
C GLU A 126 10.87 5.39 5.50
N ARG A 127 11.75 4.89 4.63
CA ARG A 127 12.74 5.72 3.92
C ARG A 127 12.09 6.80 3.05
N LEU A 128 11.01 6.46 2.34
CA LEU A 128 10.32 7.42 1.47
C LEU A 128 9.59 8.50 2.28
N LEU A 129 8.97 8.12 3.41
CA LEU A 129 8.31 9.06 4.32
C LEU A 129 9.33 9.99 5.01
N ASP A 130 10.48 9.44 5.42
CA ASP A 130 11.59 10.21 6.00
C ASP A 130 12.16 11.20 4.99
N TYR A 131 12.42 10.76 3.76
CA TYR A 131 12.87 11.63 2.68
C TYR A 131 11.89 12.78 2.45
N ARG A 132 10.58 12.50 2.42
CA ARG A 132 9.53 13.52 2.27
C ARG A 132 9.51 14.51 3.45
N ALA A 133 9.75 14.04 4.67
CA ALA A 133 9.81 14.92 5.84
C ALA A 133 10.97 15.91 5.73
N VAL A 134 12.17 15.44 5.36
CA VAL A 134 13.37 16.28 5.18
C VAL A 134 13.17 17.29 4.04
N MET A 135 12.71 16.86 2.87
CA MET A 135 12.51 17.75 1.72
C MET A 135 11.48 18.86 1.99
N ASN A 136 10.44 18.54 2.75
CA ASN A 136 9.45 19.54 3.16
C ASN A 136 10.02 20.57 4.13
N ASP A 137 10.93 20.17 5.03
CA ASP A 137 11.55 21.09 5.99
C ASP A 137 12.65 21.97 5.35
N GLU A 138 13.40 21.46 4.37
CA GLU A 138 14.32 22.28 3.57
C GLU A 138 13.56 23.37 2.80
N ASN A 139 12.45 23.03 2.13
CA ASN A 139 11.62 23.99 1.40
C ASN A 139 11.05 25.09 2.31
N LYS A 140 10.64 24.77 3.54
CA LYS A 140 10.22 25.77 4.53
C LYS A 140 11.38 26.69 4.94
N THR A 141 12.58 26.13 5.09
CA THR A 141 13.78 26.88 5.47
C THR A 141 14.20 27.85 4.35
N TYR A 142 14.18 27.43 3.09
CA TYR A 142 14.42 28.31 1.94
C TYR A 142 13.33 29.36 1.74
N SER A 143 12.05 29.01 1.98
CA SER A 143 10.95 29.98 1.94
C SER A 143 11.06 31.05 3.03
N MET A 144 11.58 30.72 4.21
CA MET A 144 11.85 31.71 5.27
C MET A 144 13.11 32.55 4.99
N SER A 145 14.08 32.02 4.22
CA SER A 145 15.26 32.79 3.81
C SER A 145 14.95 33.79 2.69
N CYS A 146 14.03 33.46 1.78
CA CYS A 146 13.63 34.35 0.68
C CYS A 146 12.82 35.58 1.14
N THR A 147 12.23 35.58 2.34
CA THR A 147 11.56 36.76 2.92
C THR A 147 12.51 37.72 3.65
N VAL A 148 13.80 37.40 3.79
CA VAL A 148 14.76 38.21 4.57
C VAL A 148 15.72 39.04 3.69
N ASN A 149 15.58 39.03 2.35
CA ASN A 149 16.42 39.82 1.43
C ASN A 149 15.65 40.82 0.53
N LEU A 150 14.50 41.32 1.00
CA LEU A 150 13.77 42.42 0.33
C LEU A 150 13.55 43.65 1.23
N LEU A 151 14.44 43.87 2.20
CA LEU A 151 14.57 45.15 2.93
C LEU A 151 15.98 45.71 2.79
#